data_AF-A0A1I6RZD2-F1
#
_entry.id   AF-A0A1I6RZD2-F1
#
_cell.length_a   1.000
_cell.length_b   1.000
_cell.length_c   1.000
_cell.angle_alpha   90.00
_cell.angle_beta   90.00
_cell.angle_gamma   90.00
#
_symmetry.space_group_name_H-M   'P 1'
#
loop_
_entity.id
_entity.type
_entity.pdbx_description
1 polymer ?
#
loop_
_entity_poly.entity_id
_entity_poly.type
_entity_poly.pdbx_seq_one_letter_code
_entity_poly.pdbx_strand_id
1 'polypeptide(L)'
;MNHYRGIKVVNAVPMTCNDGSPNMKMMTALNRLADRLEQTGDTLIEAYKGTSHKHKARCSKGHDILIKPNDYVSKKAGCQQCFLLKLHGHEKMIKEFNKIVKRHKLTQHEPFDFRKGVLRGLKEMYLFTCPYGQEHWLSPYKQVTAVFFQCWCGKCRSMGERRF
;
A
#
# COMPACT_ATOMS: atom_id res chain seq x y z
N MET A 1 6.02 -32.38 -13.93
CA MET A 1 4.96 -32.31 -12.91
C MET A 1 5.13 -31.01 -12.12
N ASN A 2 4.10 -30.16 -12.06
CA ASN A 2 4.13 -28.95 -11.22
C ASN A 2 3.92 -29.37 -9.77
N HIS A 3 5.00 -29.68 -9.06
CA HIS A 3 4.95 -29.91 -7.63
C HIS A 3 4.62 -28.61 -6.90
N TYR A 4 3.84 -28.71 -5.83
CA TYR A 4 3.48 -27.56 -5.02
C TYR A 4 4.73 -26.95 -4.36
N ARG A 5 4.93 -25.63 -4.56
CA ARG A 5 6.16 -24.91 -4.15
C ARG A 5 6.20 -24.46 -2.67
N GLY A 6 5.35 -25.01 -1.81
CA GLY A 6 5.49 -24.86 -0.35
C GLY A 6 5.03 -23.53 0.28
N ILE A 7 4.14 -22.76 -0.37
CA ILE A 7 3.52 -21.57 0.27
C ILE A 7 2.69 -22.02 1.49
N LYS A 8 3.12 -21.72 2.71
CA LYS A 8 2.37 -22.04 3.94
C LYS A 8 0.89 -21.67 3.80
N VAL A 9 -0.01 -22.62 4.00
CA VAL A 9 -1.48 -22.45 3.93
C VAL A 9 -2.10 -22.65 5.31
N VAL A 10 -3.23 -21.99 5.58
CA VAL A 10 -4.03 -22.28 6.79
C VAL A 10 -4.87 -23.54 6.59
N ASN A 11 -5.21 -24.22 7.69
CA ASN A 11 -5.96 -25.48 7.67
C ASN A 11 -7.33 -25.40 6.97
N ALA A 12 -7.95 -24.21 6.94
CA ALA A 12 -9.22 -23.99 6.26
C ALA A 12 -9.13 -24.03 4.72
N VAL A 13 -7.93 -24.04 4.14
CA VAL A 13 -7.73 -24.11 2.68
C VAL A 13 -7.69 -25.59 2.26
N PRO A 14 -8.64 -26.07 1.43
CA PRO A 14 -8.71 -27.48 1.05
C PRO A 14 -7.59 -27.81 0.06
N MET A 15 -6.58 -28.55 0.53
CA MET A 15 -5.46 -29.06 -0.29
C MET A 15 -5.76 -30.40 -0.95
N THR A 16 -6.84 -31.06 -0.54
CA THR A 16 -7.38 -32.29 -1.11
C THR A 16 -8.84 -32.07 -1.49
N CYS A 17 -9.31 -32.88 -2.44
CA CYS A 17 -10.71 -33.01 -2.81
C CYS A 17 -11.43 -33.95 -1.83
N ASN A 18 -12.76 -34.04 -1.93
CA ASN A 18 -13.58 -34.90 -1.07
C ASN A 18 -13.26 -36.40 -1.21
N ASP A 19 -12.72 -36.82 -2.35
CA ASP A 19 -12.27 -38.18 -2.64
C ASP A 19 -10.84 -38.47 -2.11
N GLY A 20 -10.24 -37.53 -1.39
CA GLY A 20 -8.86 -37.63 -0.87
C GLY A 20 -7.78 -37.32 -1.91
N SER A 21 -8.13 -37.12 -3.18
CA SER A 21 -7.16 -36.76 -4.22
C SER A 21 -6.61 -35.34 -4.02
N PRO A 22 -5.40 -35.01 -4.52
CA PRO A 22 -4.86 -33.66 -4.43
C PRO A 22 -5.73 -32.62 -5.16
N ASN A 23 -5.96 -31.47 -4.52
CA ASN A 23 -6.67 -30.35 -5.14
C ASN A 23 -5.75 -29.62 -6.14
N MET A 24 -5.68 -30.16 -7.35
CA MET A 24 -4.79 -29.65 -8.42
C MET A 24 -5.06 -28.21 -8.79
N LYS A 25 -6.32 -27.74 -8.69
CA LYS A 25 -6.68 -26.34 -8.94
C LYS A 25 -6.04 -25.41 -7.90
N MET A 26 -6.12 -25.77 -6.62
CA MET A 26 -5.50 -25.01 -5.54
C MET A 26 -3.97 -25.02 -5.66
N MET A 27 -3.36 -26.19 -5.90
CA MET A 27 -1.91 -26.31 -6.08
C MET A 27 -1.40 -25.46 -7.25
N THR A 28 -2.11 -25.47 -8.37
CA THR A 28 -1.78 -24.62 -9.54
C THR A 28 -1.87 -23.14 -9.19
N ALA A 29 -2.91 -22.72 -8.45
CA ALA A 29 -3.05 -21.33 -8.02
C ALA A 29 -1.92 -20.88 -7.09
N LEU A 30 -1.52 -21.74 -6.13
CA LEU A 30 -0.41 -21.47 -5.23
C LEU A 30 0.93 -21.40 -5.97
N ASN A 31 1.16 -22.26 -6.95
CA ASN A 31 2.37 -22.21 -7.77
C ASN A 31 2.45 -20.92 -8.59
N ARG A 32 1.35 -20.49 -9.21
CA ARG A 32 1.32 -19.19 -9.92
C ARG A 32 1.59 -18.00 -9.01
N LEU A 33 1.09 -18.07 -7.77
CA LEU A 33 1.41 -17.06 -6.76
C LEU A 33 2.90 -17.09 -6.41
N ALA A 34 3.49 -18.26 -6.20
CA ALA A 34 4.92 -18.43 -5.92
C ALA A 34 5.79 -17.89 -7.05
N ASP A 35 5.47 -18.25 -8.31
CA ASP A 35 6.19 -17.77 -9.49
C ASP A 35 6.15 -16.24 -9.57
N ARG A 36 4.99 -15.63 -9.28
CA ARG A 36 4.85 -14.18 -9.32
C ARG A 36 5.64 -13.49 -8.21
N LEU A 37 5.62 -14.04 -6.99
CA LEU A 37 6.39 -13.53 -5.86
C LEU A 37 7.89 -13.58 -6.18
N GLU A 38 8.37 -14.68 -6.73
CA GLU A 38 9.77 -14.86 -7.16
C GLU A 38 10.15 -13.88 -8.28
N GLN A 39 9.32 -13.73 -9.31
CA GLN A 39 9.55 -12.78 -10.42
C GLN A 39 9.66 -11.31 -9.97
N THR A 40 8.97 -10.94 -8.89
CA THR A 40 8.94 -9.57 -8.37
C THR A 40 9.92 -9.34 -7.23
N GLY A 41 10.47 -10.43 -6.66
CA GLY A 41 11.25 -10.42 -5.42
C GLY A 41 10.40 -10.11 -4.19
N ASP A 42 9.08 -10.27 -4.27
CA ASP A 42 8.16 -10.04 -3.17
C ASP A 42 8.04 -11.30 -2.28
N THR A 43 7.71 -11.13 -1.02
CA THR A 43 7.62 -12.23 -0.03
C THR A 43 6.26 -12.21 0.67
N LEU A 44 5.57 -13.34 0.75
CA LEU A 44 4.37 -13.47 1.58
C LEU A 44 4.79 -13.58 3.05
N ILE A 45 4.31 -12.68 3.91
CA ILE A 45 4.70 -12.61 5.33
C ILE A 45 3.65 -13.22 6.26
N GLU A 46 2.63 -13.87 5.70
CA GLU A 46 1.65 -14.64 6.46
C GLU A 46 1.25 -15.92 5.71
N ALA A 47 0.55 -16.82 6.40
CA ALA A 47 0.00 -18.01 5.78
C ALA A 47 -1.12 -17.66 4.79
N TYR A 48 -1.18 -18.40 3.69
CA TYR A 48 -2.19 -18.28 2.67
C TYR A 48 -3.57 -18.75 3.15
N LYS A 49 -4.56 -17.87 2.99
CA LYS A 49 -5.95 -18.08 3.47
C LYS A 49 -7.00 -18.27 2.37
N GLY A 50 -6.58 -18.44 1.10
CA GLY A 50 -7.49 -18.54 -0.05
C GLY A 50 -7.32 -17.40 -1.06
N THR A 51 -7.88 -17.52 -2.26
CA THR A 51 -7.63 -16.58 -3.38
C THR A 51 -8.37 -15.25 -3.28
N SER A 52 -9.49 -15.23 -2.55
CA SER A 52 -10.39 -14.08 -2.40
C SER A 52 -10.01 -13.15 -1.24
N HIS A 53 -9.21 -13.65 -0.29
CA HIS A 53 -8.76 -12.89 0.87
C HIS A 53 -7.60 -11.96 0.52
N LYS A 54 -7.39 -10.94 1.35
CA LYS A 54 -6.18 -10.11 1.31
C LYS A 54 -5.11 -10.76 2.17
N HIS A 55 -3.88 -10.72 1.68
CA HIS A 55 -2.73 -11.30 2.35
C HIS A 55 -1.64 -10.26 2.56
N LYS A 56 -1.01 -10.32 3.72
CA LYS A 56 0.19 -9.54 4.01
C LYS A 56 1.38 -10.09 3.22
N ALA A 57 2.01 -9.24 2.44
CA ALA A 57 3.27 -9.50 1.77
C ALA A 57 4.21 -8.31 2.01
N ARG A 58 5.50 -8.50 1.73
CA ARG A 58 6.53 -7.47 1.72
C ARG A 58 7.15 -7.45 0.34
N CYS A 59 7.16 -6.28 -0.31
CA CYS A 59 7.72 -6.18 -1.65
C CYS A 59 9.26 -6.17 -1.63
N SER A 60 9.90 -6.36 -2.79
CA SER A 60 11.38 -6.36 -2.93
C SER A 60 12.08 -5.07 -2.47
N LYS A 61 11.34 -3.98 -2.27
CA LYS A 61 11.83 -2.69 -1.74
C LYS A 61 11.55 -2.51 -0.24
N GLY A 62 11.03 -3.53 0.44
CA GLY A 62 10.75 -3.52 1.88
C GLY A 62 9.37 -3.04 2.29
N HIS A 63 8.49 -2.70 1.34
CA HIS A 63 7.15 -2.20 1.64
C HIS A 63 6.19 -3.33 2.02
N ASP A 64 5.58 -3.27 3.21
CA ASP A 64 4.48 -4.18 3.57
C ASP A 64 3.22 -3.81 2.80
N ILE A 65 2.69 -4.75 2.03
CA ILE A 65 1.55 -4.62 1.12
C ILE A 65 0.46 -5.63 1.46
N LEU A 66 -0.78 -5.29 1.11
CA LEU A 66 -1.90 -6.23 1.10
C LEU A 66 -2.17 -6.66 -0.33
N ILE A 67 -1.94 -7.93 -0.64
CA ILE A 67 -2.18 -8.50 -1.96
C ILE A 67 -3.45 -9.34 -1.95
N LYS A 68 -4.23 -9.29 -3.02
CA LYS A 68 -5.25 -10.31 -3.30
C LYS A 68 -4.66 -11.24 -4.36
N PRO A 69 -4.43 -12.54 -4.07
CA PRO A 69 -3.67 -13.43 -4.96
C PRO A 69 -4.13 -13.41 -6.41
N ASN A 70 -5.46 -13.43 -6.65
CA ASN A 70 -6.00 -13.35 -8.00
C ASN A 70 -5.60 -12.05 -8.72
N ASP A 71 -5.75 -10.88 -8.09
CA ASP A 71 -5.39 -9.60 -8.71
C ASP A 71 -3.86 -9.47 -8.86
N TYR A 72 -3.09 -9.97 -7.90
CA TYR A 72 -1.64 -9.93 -7.89
C TYR A 72 -1.02 -10.74 -9.05
N VAL A 73 -1.58 -11.92 -9.31
CA VAL A 73 -1.16 -12.79 -10.42
C VAL A 73 -1.75 -12.32 -11.75
N SER A 74 -3.07 -12.14 -11.86
CA SER A 74 -3.73 -11.94 -13.17
C SER A 74 -3.64 -10.52 -13.68
N LYS A 75 -3.87 -9.52 -12.81
CA LYS A 75 -3.81 -8.10 -13.17
C LYS A 75 -2.41 -7.51 -13.00
N LYS A 76 -1.44 -8.34 -12.59
CA LYS A 76 -0.08 -7.91 -12.23
C LYS A 76 -0.09 -6.76 -11.24
N ALA A 77 -1.08 -6.73 -10.33
CA ALA A 77 -1.10 -5.78 -9.24
C ALA A 77 0.19 -5.92 -8.41
N GLY A 78 0.64 -4.85 -7.79
CA GLY A 78 1.92 -4.84 -7.08
C GLY A 78 1.96 -3.78 -6.00
N CYS A 79 3.16 -3.45 -5.54
CA CYS A 79 3.35 -2.44 -4.53
C CYS A 79 2.94 -1.05 -5.03
N GLN A 80 1.86 -0.50 -4.48
CA GLN A 80 1.38 0.85 -4.80
C GLN A 80 2.43 1.92 -4.49
N GLN A 81 3.22 1.75 -3.42
CA GLN A 81 4.29 2.69 -3.11
C GLN A 81 5.36 2.68 -4.19
N CYS A 82 5.84 1.51 -4.62
CA CYS A 82 6.78 1.42 -5.75
C CYS A 82 6.21 2.07 -7.02
N PHE A 83 4.91 1.87 -7.30
CA PHE A 83 4.26 2.48 -8.45
C PHE A 83 4.25 4.03 -8.34
N LEU A 84 3.86 4.57 -7.20
CA LEU A 84 3.81 6.01 -6.96
C LEU A 84 5.20 6.64 -6.98
N LEU A 85 6.18 5.97 -6.38
CA LEU A 85 7.57 6.38 -6.38
C LEU A 85 8.14 6.42 -7.80
N LYS A 86 7.79 5.44 -8.64
CA LYS A 86 8.16 5.44 -10.06
C LYS A 86 7.48 6.58 -10.82
N LEU A 87 6.23 6.90 -10.49
CA LEU A 87 5.45 7.93 -11.20
C LEU A 87 5.87 9.36 -10.84
N HIS A 88 6.20 9.62 -9.58
CA HIS A 88 6.43 10.98 -9.08
C HIS A 88 7.88 11.25 -8.64
N GLY A 89 8.65 10.21 -8.29
CA GLY A 89 9.98 10.32 -7.68
C GLY A 89 9.93 10.58 -6.17
N HIS A 90 10.83 9.94 -5.41
CA HIS A 90 10.95 10.13 -3.95
C HIS A 90 11.15 11.61 -3.58
N GLU A 91 12.07 12.28 -4.26
CA GLU A 91 12.46 13.66 -3.94
C GLU A 91 11.33 14.64 -4.13
N LYS A 92 10.56 14.49 -5.22
CA LYS A 92 9.40 15.35 -5.49
C LYS A 92 8.36 15.19 -4.39
N MET A 93 7.98 13.96 -4.03
CA MET A 93 6.97 13.75 -2.99
C MET A 93 7.41 14.29 -1.62
N ILE A 94 8.68 14.08 -1.25
CA ILE A 94 9.24 14.63 0.00
C ILE A 94 9.23 16.16 -0.04
N LYS A 95 9.67 16.76 -1.17
CA LYS A 95 9.70 18.21 -1.35
C LYS A 95 8.30 18.82 -1.21
N GLU A 96 7.31 18.26 -1.90
CA GLU A 96 5.92 18.74 -1.82
C GLU A 96 5.34 18.57 -0.41
N PHE A 97 5.61 17.44 0.25
CA PHE A 97 5.16 17.24 1.62
C PHE A 97 5.82 18.20 2.62
N ASN A 98 7.11 18.50 2.44
CA ASN A 98 7.81 19.48 3.28
C ASN A 98 7.25 20.90 3.11
N LYS A 99 6.81 21.29 1.90
CA LYS A 99 6.10 22.57 1.71
C LYS A 99 4.81 22.62 2.52
N ILE A 100 4.07 21.51 2.53
CA ILE A 100 2.82 21.36 3.31
C ILE A 100 3.12 21.49 4.80
N VAL A 101 4.08 20.72 5.33
CA VAL A 101 4.47 20.75 6.76
C VAL A 101 5.00 22.12 7.19
N LYS A 102 5.73 22.83 6.32
CA LYS A 102 6.24 24.17 6.61
C LYS A 102 5.11 25.19 6.76
N ARG A 103 4.05 25.08 5.94
CA ARG A 103 2.94 26.05 5.94
C ARG A 103 1.81 25.67 6.89
N HIS A 104 1.55 24.38 7.03
CA HIS A 104 0.57 23.81 7.93
C HIS A 104 1.35 23.03 8.98
N LYS A 105 1.35 23.54 10.21
CA LYS A 105 2.15 22.94 11.28
C LYS A 105 1.66 21.51 11.52
N LEU A 106 2.53 20.53 11.30
CA LEU A 106 2.25 19.15 11.67
C LEU A 106 2.30 19.05 13.20
N THR A 107 1.21 18.63 13.84
CA THR A 107 1.10 18.68 15.30
C THR A 107 1.19 17.31 15.98
N GLN A 108 0.95 16.21 15.27
CA GLN A 108 0.90 14.88 15.90
C GLN A 108 1.78 13.78 15.31
N HIS A 109 2.76 14.09 14.45
CA HIS A 109 3.66 13.06 13.93
C HIS A 109 5.02 13.67 13.57
N GLU A 110 6.07 12.86 13.55
CA GLU A 110 7.26 13.20 12.74
C GLU A 110 6.86 13.29 11.26
N PRO A 111 7.47 14.16 10.46
CA PRO A 111 7.20 14.23 9.02
C PRO A 111 7.34 12.85 8.36
N PHE A 112 6.31 12.46 7.60
CA PHE A 112 6.29 11.16 6.93
C PHE A 112 7.48 11.02 5.98
N ASP A 113 8.35 10.05 6.25
CA ASP A 113 9.42 9.67 5.35
C ASP A 113 8.89 8.67 4.31
N PHE A 114 8.64 9.18 3.09
CA PHE A 114 8.22 8.36 1.94
C PHE A 114 9.25 7.29 1.55
N ARG A 115 10.46 7.28 2.12
CA ARG A 115 11.48 6.24 1.94
C ARG A 115 11.32 5.06 2.92
N LYS A 116 10.72 5.30 4.10
CA LYS A 116 10.56 4.31 5.18
C LYS A 116 9.14 3.76 5.31
N GLY A 117 8.17 4.39 4.65
CA GLY A 117 6.75 4.16 4.89
C GLY A 117 6.27 2.73 4.63
N VAL A 118 5.78 2.08 5.67
CA VAL A 118 4.87 0.92 5.64
C VAL A 118 3.46 1.41 5.21
N LEU A 119 2.67 0.61 4.46
CA LEU A 119 1.31 0.96 3.97
C LEU A 119 0.22 1.16 5.05
N ARG A 120 0.58 1.52 6.29
CA ARG A 120 -0.32 2.38 7.08
C ARG A 120 -0.30 3.80 6.52
N GLY A 121 0.85 4.33 6.11
CA GLY A 121 1.09 5.74 5.77
C GLY A 121 0.27 6.36 4.63
N LEU A 122 -0.21 5.59 3.63
CA LEU A 122 -1.06 6.16 2.56
C LEU A 122 -2.49 6.47 3.04
N LYS A 123 -2.98 5.72 4.04
CA LYS A 123 -4.28 5.93 4.68
C LYS A 123 -4.18 6.63 6.03
N GLU A 124 -2.99 6.67 6.60
CA GLU A 124 -2.72 7.34 7.85
C GLU A 124 -3.02 8.82 7.71
N MET A 125 -3.70 9.33 8.71
CA MET A 125 -4.14 10.70 8.76
C MET A 125 -3.21 11.42 9.72
N TYR A 126 -2.64 12.50 9.25
CA TYR A 126 -1.75 13.37 10.00
C TYR A 126 -2.56 14.59 10.43
N LEU A 127 -2.43 14.99 11.70
CA LEU A 127 -3.07 16.20 12.19
C LEU A 127 -2.24 17.43 11.82
N PHE A 128 -2.83 18.34 11.07
CA PHE A 128 -2.23 19.60 10.68
C PHE A 128 -3.01 20.77 11.25
N THR A 129 -2.31 21.77 11.77
CA THR A 129 -2.89 23.07 12.09
C THR A 129 -2.62 24.03 10.95
N CYS A 130 -3.68 24.62 10.40
CA CYS A 130 -3.56 25.64 9.36
C CYS A 130 -3.08 26.99 9.92
N PRO A 131 -2.62 27.94 9.08
CA PRO A 131 -2.21 29.28 9.53
C PRO A 131 -3.30 30.04 10.30
N TYR A 132 -4.57 29.66 10.13
CA TYR A 132 -5.71 30.25 10.80
C TYR A 132 -6.09 29.54 12.12
N GLY A 133 -5.26 28.58 12.58
CA GLY A 133 -5.43 27.90 13.87
C GLY A 133 -6.39 26.72 13.88
N GLN A 134 -6.97 26.32 12.74
CA GLN A 134 -7.86 25.16 12.66
C GLN A 134 -7.09 23.86 12.42
N GLU A 135 -7.51 22.79 13.07
CA GLU A 135 -6.92 21.46 12.94
C GLU A 135 -7.63 20.60 11.90
N HIS A 136 -6.85 19.85 11.13
CA HIS A 136 -7.34 19.00 10.06
C HIS A 136 -6.56 17.70 9.99
N TRP A 137 -7.30 16.60 9.91
CA TRP A 137 -6.76 15.29 9.59
C TRP A 137 -6.57 15.17 8.08
N LEU A 138 -5.34 14.97 7.62
CA LEU A 138 -5.00 14.88 6.21
C LEU A 138 -4.08 13.69 5.93
N SER A 139 -4.32 12.98 4.83
CA SER A 139 -3.40 11.94 4.36
C SER A 139 -2.22 12.59 3.62
N PRO A 140 -0.95 12.35 4.02
CA PRO A 140 0.23 12.86 3.31
C PRO A 140 0.19 12.58 1.81
N TYR A 141 -0.21 11.35 1.46
CA TYR A 141 -0.34 10.92 0.07
C TYR A 141 -1.30 11.79 -0.72
N LYS A 142 -2.54 11.98 -0.22
CA LYS A 142 -3.53 12.81 -0.92
C LYS A 142 -3.01 14.22 -1.13
N GLN A 143 -2.24 14.77 -0.18
CA GLN A 143 -1.73 16.12 -0.31
C GLN A 143 -0.60 16.26 -1.33
N VAL A 144 0.28 15.25 -1.48
CA VAL A 144 1.38 15.31 -2.46
C VAL A 144 0.97 14.90 -3.87
N THR A 145 -0.11 14.14 -4.03
CA THR A 145 -0.62 13.74 -5.36
C THR A 145 -1.81 14.56 -5.84
N ALA A 146 -2.48 15.30 -4.97
CA ALA A 146 -3.50 16.23 -5.40
C ALA A 146 -2.86 17.42 -6.11
N VAL A 147 -3.56 17.94 -7.12
CA VAL A 147 -3.20 19.21 -7.79
C VAL A 147 -3.30 20.39 -6.81
N PHE A 148 -4.01 20.22 -5.70
CA PHE A 148 -4.28 21.25 -4.71
C PHE A 148 -4.20 20.69 -3.30
N PHE A 149 -3.62 21.45 -2.36
CA PHE A 149 -3.69 21.11 -0.94
C PHE A 149 -5.14 21.20 -0.48
N GLN A 150 -5.68 20.08 -0.01
CA GLN A 150 -7.07 19.95 0.44
C GLN A 150 -7.16 20.34 1.92
N CYS A 151 -6.85 21.60 2.26
CA CYS A 151 -7.26 22.15 3.54
C CYS A 151 -8.78 22.35 3.52
N TRP A 152 -9.50 21.71 4.45
CA TRP A 152 -10.97 21.80 4.51
C TRP A 152 -11.46 22.98 5.35
N CYS A 153 -10.54 23.76 5.92
CA CYS A 153 -10.82 24.98 6.65
C CYS A 153 -11.53 26.01 5.77
N GLY A 154 -12.66 26.55 6.25
CA GLY A 154 -13.51 27.48 5.49
C GLY A 154 -12.75 28.72 5.02
N LYS A 155 -11.85 29.26 5.86
CA LYS A 155 -10.99 30.41 5.52
C LYS A 155 -9.94 30.09 4.45
N CYS A 156 -9.32 28.92 4.53
CA CYS A 156 -8.33 28.45 3.56
C CYS A 156 -8.97 28.24 2.18
N ARG A 157 -10.23 27.79 2.18
CA ARG A 157 -11.02 27.62 0.95
C ARG A 157 -11.42 28.95 0.32
N SER A 158 -11.82 29.95 1.13
CA SER A 158 -12.26 31.26 0.63
C SER A 158 -11.11 32.12 0.10
N MET A 159 -9.91 31.99 0.67
CA MET A 159 -8.73 32.79 0.27
C MET A 159 -7.99 32.26 -0.96
N GLY A 160 -8.48 31.19 -1.61
CA GLY A 160 -7.83 30.63 -2.80
C GLY A 160 -6.47 29.97 -2.53
N GLU A 161 -6.08 29.79 -1.27
CA GLU A 161 -4.79 29.24 -0.82
C GLU A 161 -4.61 27.73 -1.07
N ARG A 162 -5.42 27.16 -1.96
CA ARG A 162 -5.39 25.74 -2.34
C ARG A 162 -4.28 25.41 -3.35
N ARG A 163 -3.64 26.42 -3.94
CA ARG A 163 -2.60 26.26 -4.98
C ARG A 163 -1.21 26.21 -4.36
N PHE A 164 -0.55 25.06 -4.45
CA PHE A 164 0.87 24.86 -4.18
C PHE A 164 1.56 24.25 -5.39
#